data_AF-A0AA51DQG4-F1
#
_entry.id   AF-A0AA51DQG4-F1
#
_cell.length_a   1.000
_cell.length_b   1.000
_cell.length_c   1.000
_cell.angle_alpha   90.00
_cell.angle_beta   90.00
_cell.angle_gamma   90.00
#
_symmetry.space_group_name_H-M   'P 1'
#
loop_
_entity.id
_entity.type
_entity.pdbx_description
1 polymer ?
#
loop_
_entity_poly.entity_id
_entity_poly.type
_entity_poly.pdbx_seq_one_letter_code
_entity_poly.pdbx_strand_id
1 'polypeptide(L)'
;MNDSAIEKKLMEDYHNITERIQLSDTCRRRLMNMSVHTKHTKVGIKILLTQVVCLILLFLLIPASAFAMVNISDILLEKVKDAKLNESEIIKINNDLQEGGYSAEEIRNMTPLEKNEFGQTYGLDVLGADLIAVISEEGLHGYVYREELEDKPNFKTPEEAIEWQNNRPVNRSISVYKSDGRTVIGEFVIGNGTAEINDK
;
A
#
# COMPACT_ATOMS: atom_id res chain seq x y z
N MET A 1 -43.41 3.53 -1.09
CA MET A 1 -42.49 3.60 -2.24
C MET A 1 -43.19 2.95 -3.42
N ASN A 2 -43.49 3.72 -4.48
CA ASN A 2 -44.28 3.23 -5.62
C ASN A 2 -43.50 2.18 -6.42
N ASP A 3 -44.19 1.11 -6.83
CA ASP A 3 -43.67 0.03 -7.69
C ASP A 3 -42.92 0.57 -8.93
N SER A 4 -43.42 1.67 -9.50
CA SER A 4 -42.83 2.37 -10.64
C SER A 4 -41.41 2.90 -10.38
N ALA A 5 -41.09 3.29 -9.14
CA ALA A 5 -39.76 3.75 -8.78
C ALA A 5 -38.76 2.59 -8.67
N ILE A 6 -39.24 1.42 -8.25
CA ILE A 6 -38.43 0.19 -8.16
C ILE A 6 -38.12 -0.31 -9.57
N GLU A 7 -39.11 -0.36 -10.46
CA GLU A 7 -38.91 -0.76 -11.85
C GLU A 7 -37.92 0.15 -12.59
N LYS A 8 -38.00 1.47 -12.35
CA LYS A 8 -37.10 2.44 -12.97
C LYS A 8 -35.65 2.23 -12.52
N LYS A 9 -35.43 2.04 -11.21
CA LYS A 9 -34.09 1.76 -10.66
C LYS A 9 -33.54 0.45 -11.19
N LEU A 10 -34.37 -0.59 -11.29
CA LEU A 10 -33.99 -1.88 -11.84
C LEU A 10 -33.54 -1.74 -13.30
N MET A 11 -34.28 -1.01 -14.13
CA MET A 11 -33.92 -0.77 -15.53
C MET A 11 -32.59 0.00 -15.70
N GLU A 12 -32.32 0.96 -14.81
CA GLU A 12 -31.10 1.75 -14.80
C GLU A 12 -29.88 0.88 -14.42
N ASP A 13 -30.03 0.05 -13.39
CA ASP A 13 -29.01 -0.93 -12.99
C ASP A 13 -28.74 -1.95 -14.12
N TYR A 14 -29.80 -2.43 -14.80
CA TYR A 14 -29.66 -3.32 -15.95
C TYR A 14 -28.92 -2.67 -17.11
N HIS A 15 -29.18 -1.40 -17.41
CA HIS A 15 -28.51 -0.68 -18.48
C HIS A 15 -27.01 -0.55 -18.20
N ASN A 16 -26.66 -0.14 -16.98
CA ASN A 16 -25.28 0.01 -16.52
C ASN A 16 -24.49 -1.31 -16.55
N ILE A 17 -25.12 -2.42 -16.14
CA ILE A 17 -24.49 -3.75 -16.20
C ILE A 17 -24.29 -4.18 -17.66
N THR A 18 -25.23 -3.87 -18.56
CA THR A 18 -25.18 -4.30 -19.96
C THR A 18 -24.11 -3.55 -20.75
N GLU A 19 -23.90 -2.25 -20.51
CA GLU A 19 -22.80 -1.49 -21.12
C GLU A 19 -21.43 -2.06 -20.74
N ARG A 20 -21.27 -2.50 -19.48
CA ARG A 20 -20.00 -3.05 -19.00
C ARG A 20 -19.65 -4.41 -19.59
N ILE A 21 -20.63 -5.15 -20.13
CA ILE A 21 -20.44 -6.53 -20.63
C ILE A 21 -20.38 -6.59 -22.18
N GLN A 22 -20.52 -5.46 -22.90
CA GLN A 22 -20.45 -5.39 -24.38
C GLN A 22 -21.26 -6.49 -25.11
N LEU A 23 -22.45 -6.81 -24.61
CA LEU A 23 -23.29 -7.87 -25.18
C LEU A 23 -23.88 -7.45 -26.53
N SER A 24 -23.73 -8.30 -27.55
CA SER A 24 -24.38 -8.13 -28.86
C SER A 24 -25.91 -7.97 -28.74
N ASP A 25 -26.51 -7.09 -29.54
CA ASP A 25 -27.96 -6.81 -29.54
C ASP A 25 -28.83 -8.05 -29.76
N THR A 26 -28.30 -9.08 -30.43
CA THR A 26 -28.97 -10.36 -30.63
C THR A 26 -29.02 -11.17 -29.33
N CYS A 27 -27.93 -11.14 -28.54
CA CYS A 27 -27.86 -11.77 -27.22
C CYS A 27 -28.78 -11.06 -26.22
N ARG A 28 -28.79 -9.73 -26.24
CA ARG A 28 -29.67 -8.86 -25.43
C ARG A 28 -31.16 -9.15 -25.67
N ARG A 29 -31.60 -9.23 -26.92
CA ARG A 29 -33.00 -9.58 -27.25
C ARG A 29 -33.39 -10.99 -26.82
N ARG A 30 -32.47 -11.94 -26.92
CA ARG A 30 -32.70 -13.33 -26.55
C ARG A 30 -32.83 -13.50 -25.03
N LEU A 31 -32.00 -12.81 -24.24
CA LEU A 31 -32.09 -12.77 -22.78
C LEU A 31 -33.40 -12.13 -22.30
N MET A 32 -33.81 -11.00 -22.91
CA MET A 32 -35.07 -10.33 -22.56
C MET A 32 -36.29 -11.19 -22.89
N ASN A 33 -36.32 -11.86 -24.05
CA ASN A 33 -37.42 -12.75 -24.42
C ASN A 33 -37.49 -14.01 -23.54
N MET A 34 -36.35 -14.53 -23.07
CA MET A 34 -36.30 -15.65 -22.13
C MET A 34 -36.84 -15.28 -20.75
N SER A 35 -36.60 -14.06 -20.29
CA SER A 35 -37.10 -13.52 -19.00
C SER A 35 -38.64 -13.39 -18.96
N VAL A 36 -39.28 -13.08 -20.09
CA VAL A 36 -40.73 -12.86 -20.14
C VAL A 36 -41.54 -14.17 -20.16
N HIS A 37 -41.06 -15.22 -20.84
CA HIS A 37 -41.82 -16.47 -20.98
C HIS A 37 -41.63 -17.47 -19.81
N THR A 38 -40.58 -17.32 -19.02
CA THR A 38 -40.26 -18.27 -17.93
C THR A 38 -40.90 -17.91 -16.59
N LYS A 39 -41.35 -16.66 -16.38
CA LYS A 39 -41.91 -16.19 -15.09
C LYS A 39 -43.24 -16.84 -14.67
N HIS A 40 -44.00 -17.44 -15.60
CA HIS A 40 -45.35 -17.94 -15.32
C HIS A 40 -45.50 -19.47 -15.26
N THR A 41 -44.40 -20.23 -15.39
CA THR A 41 -44.46 -21.70 -15.29
C THR A 41 -43.78 -22.18 -14.01
N LYS A 42 -44.35 -23.21 -13.36
CA LYS A 42 -43.77 -23.82 -12.14
C LYS A 42 -42.32 -24.29 -12.36
N VAL A 43 -41.96 -24.63 -13.59
CA VAL A 43 -40.61 -25.05 -13.98
C VAL A 43 -39.67 -23.84 -14.09
N GLY A 44 -40.10 -22.75 -14.70
CA GLY A 44 -39.29 -21.52 -14.83
C GLY A 44 -38.98 -20.86 -13.49
N ILE A 45 -39.94 -20.88 -12.54
CA ILE A 45 -39.70 -20.41 -11.17
C ILE A 45 -38.62 -21.25 -10.46
N LYS A 46 -38.66 -22.59 -10.63
CA LYS A 46 -37.65 -23.49 -10.05
C LYS A 46 -36.26 -23.24 -10.65
N ILE A 47 -36.16 -23.03 -11.96
CA ILE A 47 -34.89 -22.72 -12.63
C ILE A 47 -34.33 -21.40 -12.12
N LEU A 48 -35.16 -20.35 -11.99
CA LEU A 48 -34.76 -19.06 -11.44
C LEU A 48 -34.22 -19.20 -10.01
N LEU A 49 -34.93 -19.95 -9.16
CA LEU A 49 -34.50 -20.24 -7.79
C LEU A 49 -33.15 -20.95 -7.75
N THR A 50 -32.97 -22.00 -8.55
CA THR A 50 -31.69 -22.72 -8.65
C THR A 50 -30.58 -21.80 -9.15
N GLN A 51 -30.85 -20.94 -10.13
CA GLN A 51 -29.86 -20.05 -10.72
C GLN A 51 -29.44 -18.95 -9.73
N VAL A 52 -30.37 -18.40 -8.94
CA VAL A 52 -30.06 -17.47 -7.84
C VAL A 52 -29.26 -18.15 -6.75
N VAL A 53 -29.61 -19.38 -6.36
CA VAL A 53 -28.85 -20.18 -5.37
C VAL A 53 -27.43 -20.48 -5.87
N CYS A 54 -27.25 -20.83 -7.14
CA CYS A 54 -25.93 -21.02 -7.74
C CYS A 54 -25.10 -19.74 -7.75
N LEU A 55 -25.72 -18.57 -8.00
CA LEU A 55 -25.03 -17.29 -7.94
C LEU A 55 -24.63 -16.94 -6.49
N ILE A 56 -25.50 -17.18 -5.51
CA ILE A 56 -25.18 -17.00 -4.09
C ILE A 56 -24.04 -17.94 -3.68
N LEU A 57 -24.06 -19.21 -4.10
CA LEU A 57 -22.98 -20.15 -3.85
C LEU A 57 -21.66 -19.71 -4.52
N LEU A 58 -21.71 -19.19 -5.75
CA LEU A 58 -20.53 -18.61 -6.41
C LEU A 58 -19.96 -17.41 -5.64
N PHE A 59 -20.82 -16.54 -5.09
CA PHE A 59 -20.40 -15.44 -4.23
C PHE A 59 -19.85 -15.91 -2.88
N LEU A 60 -20.36 -17.01 -2.32
CA LEU A 60 -19.84 -17.63 -1.09
C LEU A 60 -18.53 -18.41 -1.32
N LEU A 61 -18.25 -18.81 -2.56
CA LEU A 61 -17.00 -19.44 -3.00
C LEU A 61 -15.90 -18.42 -3.32
N ILE A 62 -16.20 -17.12 -3.34
CA ILE A 62 -15.15 -16.09 -3.28
C ILE A 62 -14.49 -16.27 -1.91
N PRO A 63 -13.24 -16.74 -1.84
CA PRO A 63 -12.63 -17.05 -0.56
C PRO A 63 -12.53 -15.75 0.23
N ALA A 64 -12.85 -15.80 1.54
CA ALA A 64 -12.67 -14.65 2.43
C ALA A 64 -11.23 -14.08 2.38
N SER A 65 -10.26 -14.87 1.89
CA SER A 65 -8.90 -14.42 1.59
C SER A 65 -8.82 -13.31 0.53
N ALA A 66 -9.76 -13.24 -0.42
CA ALA A 66 -9.83 -12.13 -1.37
C ALA A 66 -10.28 -10.82 -0.71
N PHE A 67 -11.07 -10.89 0.36
CA PHE A 67 -11.47 -9.72 1.16
C PHE A 67 -10.46 -9.39 2.26
N ALA A 68 -9.71 -10.36 2.76
CA ALA A 68 -8.61 -10.14 3.70
C ALA A 68 -7.37 -9.49 3.04
N MET A 69 -7.38 -9.29 1.73
CA MET A 69 -6.17 -8.96 0.96
C MET A 69 -5.69 -7.50 1.05
N VAL A 70 -6.45 -6.55 1.63
CA VAL A 70 -5.94 -5.18 1.84
C VAL A 70 -6.60 -4.56 3.08
N ASN A 71 -6.28 -5.04 4.27
CA ASN A 71 -6.54 -4.27 5.49
C ASN A 71 -5.36 -3.30 5.71
N ILE A 72 -5.17 -2.34 4.80
CA ILE A 72 -4.36 -1.16 5.12
C ILE A 72 -5.15 -0.42 6.19
N SER A 73 -4.58 -0.29 7.38
CA SER A 73 -5.29 0.44 8.44
C SER A 73 -5.45 1.91 8.04
N ASP A 74 -6.64 2.48 8.23
CA ASP A 74 -6.89 3.92 8.03
C ASP A 74 -5.88 4.77 8.83
N ILE A 75 -5.40 4.23 9.95
CA ILE A 75 -4.37 4.78 10.82
C ILE A 75 -3.06 4.97 10.04
N LEU A 76 -2.58 3.94 9.32
CA LEU A 76 -1.36 4.03 8.53
C LEU A 76 -1.52 5.05 7.40
N LEU A 77 -2.67 5.02 6.71
CA LEU A 77 -2.96 5.95 5.62
C LEU A 77 -2.90 7.41 6.10
N GLU A 78 -3.39 7.69 7.31
CA GLU A 78 -3.27 9.02 7.91
C GLU A 78 -1.81 9.43 8.17
N LYS A 79 -0.95 8.49 8.59
CA LYS A 79 0.48 8.77 8.86
C LYS A 79 1.29 9.05 7.60
N VAL A 80 0.92 8.44 6.47
CA VAL A 80 1.67 8.57 5.21
C VAL A 80 0.97 9.46 4.18
N LYS A 81 -0.12 10.14 4.54
CA LYS A 81 -0.95 10.94 3.61
C LYS A 81 -0.17 12.03 2.85
N ASP A 82 0.85 12.60 3.49
CA ASP A 82 1.65 13.68 2.91
C ASP A 82 2.81 13.15 2.06
N ALA A 83 3.02 11.83 2.09
CA ALA A 83 3.99 11.14 1.27
C ALA A 83 3.43 10.83 -0.12
N LYS A 84 4.29 10.96 -1.14
CA LYS A 84 3.95 10.62 -2.52
C LYS A 84 4.09 9.10 -2.77
N LEU A 85 3.46 8.30 -1.92
CA LEU A 85 3.53 6.85 -2.00
C LEU A 85 2.39 6.30 -2.85
N ASN A 86 2.70 5.30 -3.67
CA ASN A 86 1.72 4.52 -4.39
C ASN A 86 1.14 3.40 -3.49
N GLU A 87 0.04 2.80 -3.91
CA GLU A 87 -0.64 1.75 -3.14
C GLU A 87 0.27 0.55 -2.82
N SER A 88 1.16 0.16 -3.73
CA SER A 88 2.08 -0.96 -3.51
C SER A 88 3.16 -0.63 -2.46
N GLU A 89 3.60 0.62 -2.38
CA GLU A 89 4.54 1.09 -1.36
C GLU A 89 3.88 1.13 0.02
N ILE A 90 2.63 1.57 0.10
CA ILE A 90 1.85 1.58 1.35
C ILE A 90 1.61 0.14 1.84
N ILE A 91 1.30 -0.78 0.94
CA ILE A 91 1.14 -2.21 1.27
C ILE A 91 2.47 -2.77 1.79
N LYS A 92 3.59 -2.44 1.14
CA LYS A 92 4.90 -2.87 1.59
C LYS A 92 5.21 -2.37 3.00
N ILE A 93 5.01 -1.07 3.26
CA ILE A 93 5.19 -0.48 4.61
C ILE A 93 4.30 -1.19 5.63
N ASN A 94 3.03 -1.44 5.29
CA ASN A 94 2.12 -2.14 6.19
C ASN A 94 2.63 -3.55 6.53
N ASN A 95 3.14 -4.29 5.53
CA ASN A 95 3.71 -5.62 5.75
C ASN A 95 4.99 -5.55 6.59
N ASP A 96 5.91 -4.62 6.28
CA ASP A 96 7.16 -4.42 7.02
C ASP A 96 6.87 -4.08 8.50
N LEU A 97 5.83 -3.28 8.77
CA LEU A 97 5.36 -2.99 10.14
C LEU A 97 4.78 -4.22 10.84
N GLN A 98 3.98 -5.03 10.14
CA GLN A 98 3.43 -6.26 10.73
C GLN A 98 4.54 -7.30 11.01
N GLU A 99 5.49 -7.46 10.09
CA GLU A 99 6.67 -8.33 10.26
C GLU A 99 7.57 -7.84 11.40
N GLY A 100 7.69 -6.52 11.57
CA GLY A 100 8.38 -5.90 12.70
C GLY A 100 7.66 -6.03 14.04
N GLY A 101 6.44 -6.59 14.07
CA GLY A 101 5.66 -6.80 15.29
C GLY A 101 4.95 -5.55 15.82
N TYR A 102 4.83 -4.49 15.00
CA TYR A 102 4.16 -3.26 15.41
C TYR A 102 2.64 -3.44 15.50
N SER A 103 2.09 -3.18 16.68
CA SER A 103 0.65 -3.15 16.92
C SER A 103 -0.01 -1.89 16.33
N ALA A 104 -1.32 -1.96 16.08
CA ALA A 104 -2.08 -0.82 15.57
C ALA A 104 -2.02 0.43 16.48
N GLU A 105 -1.91 0.23 17.81
CA GLU A 105 -1.77 1.33 18.77
C GLU A 105 -0.37 1.95 18.74
N GLU A 106 0.68 1.17 18.51
CA GLU A 106 2.03 1.70 18.30
C GLU A 106 2.09 2.54 17.02
N ILE A 107 1.51 2.04 15.92
CA ILE A 107 1.40 2.78 14.66
C ILE A 107 0.61 4.08 14.86
N ARG A 108 -0.46 4.05 15.65
CA ARG A 108 -1.25 5.26 15.98
C ARG A 108 -0.41 6.31 16.71
N ASN A 109 0.46 5.88 17.61
CA ASN A 109 1.32 6.75 18.41
C ASN A 109 2.59 7.21 17.66
N MET A 110 2.87 6.69 16.46
CA MET A 110 3.95 7.18 15.62
C MET A 110 3.69 8.62 15.17
N THR A 111 4.76 9.41 15.05
CA THR A 111 4.68 10.72 14.42
C THR A 111 4.37 10.55 12.93
N PRO A 112 3.34 11.22 12.38
CA PRO A 112 3.06 11.19 10.95
C PRO A 112 4.24 11.75 10.14
N LEU A 113 4.35 11.33 8.89
CA LEU A 113 5.28 11.95 7.96
C LEU A 113 4.82 13.36 7.62
N GLU A 114 5.77 14.27 7.58
CA GLU A 114 5.54 15.64 7.13
C GLU A 114 6.35 15.90 5.85
N LYS A 115 5.91 16.90 5.09
CA LYS A 115 6.51 17.25 3.80
C LYS A 115 7.18 18.62 3.88
N ASN A 116 8.42 18.71 3.41
CA ASN A 116 9.15 19.96 3.34
C ASN A 116 8.77 20.81 2.10
N GLU A 117 9.36 22.00 2.00
CA GLU A 117 9.13 22.94 0.89
C GLU A 117 9.56 22.39 -0.49
N PHE A 118 10.47 21.40 -0.51
CA PHE A 118 10.94 20.73 -1.72
C PHE A 118 10.11 19.50 -2.08
N GLY A 119 9.07 19.18 -1.30
CA GLY A 119 8.18 18.06 -1.53
C GLY A 119 8.74 16.70 -1.10
N GLN A 120 9.82 16.69 -0.32
CA GLN A 120 10.39 15.49 0.30
C GLN A 120 9.72 15.24 1.65
N THR A 121 9.60 13.97 2.02
CA THR A 121 9.02 13.55 3.30
C THR A 121 10.08 13.35 4.35
N TYR A 122 9.82 13.79 5.57
CA TYR A 122 10.72 13.57 6.71
C TYR A 122 9.99 12.89 7.88
N GLY A 123 10.69 12.02 8.58
CA GLY A 123 10.14 11.30 9.73
C GLY A 123 10.84 9.97 10.02
N LEU A 124 10.08 9.02 10.54
CA LEU A 124 10.58 7.70 10.92
C LEU A 124 10.89 6.85 9.69
N ASP A 125 11.99 6.09 9.74
CA ASP A 125 12.39 5.17 8.65
C ASP A 125 11.30 4.15 8.32
N VAL A 126 10.67 3.59 9.36
CA VAL A 126 9.63 2.56 9.23
C VAL A 126 8.40 3.00 8.43
N LEU A 127 8.20 4.31 8.26
CA LEU A 127 7.09 4.86 7.47
C LEU A 127 7.49 5.18 6.01
N GLY A 128 8.74 4.92 5.62
CA GLY A 128 9.19 5.17 4.24
C GLY A 128 9.60 6.63 3.97
N ALA A 129 10.02 7.40 4.98
CA ALA A 129 10.46 8.79 4.78
C ALA A 129 11.68 8.90 3.84
N ASP A 130 11.73 9.95 3.02
CA ASP A 130 12.91 10.30 2.21
C ASP A 130 14.07 10.78 3.10
N LEU A 131 13.72 11.54 4.13
CA LEU A 131 14.59 12.10 5.17
C LEU A 131 14.31 11.38 6.50
N ILE A 132 15.24 10.51 6.90
CA ILE A 132 15.11 9.63 8.07
C ILE A 132 15.60 10.35 9.31
N ALA A 133 14.79 10.38 10.36
CA ALA A 133 15.13 10.98 11.65
C ALA A 133 16.30 10.25 12.33
N VAL A 134 17.34 11.01 12.70
CA VAL A 134 18.54 10.52 13.41
C VAL A 134 18.97 11.50 14.50
N ILE A 135 19.89 11.04 15.35
CA ILE A 135 20.60 11.87 16.31
C ILE A 135 22.05 11.94 15.85
N SER A 136 22.58 13.16 15.66
CA SER A 136 23.99 13.37 15.29
C SER A 136 24.94 12.95 16.42
N GLU A 137 26.24 12.83 16.13
CA GLU A 137 27.25 12.59 17.17
C GLU A 137 27.27 13.69 18.25
N GLU A 138 26.86 14.90 17.89
CA GLU A 138 26.74 16.05 18.79
C GLU A 138 25.43 16.06 19.60
N GLY A 139 24.59 15.02 19.47
CA GLY A 139 23.31 14.89 20.17
C GLY A 139 22.19 15.74 19.57
N LEU A 140 22.35 16.26 18.35
CA LEU A 140 21.36 17.09 17.68
C LEU A 140 20.37 16.20 16.91
N HIS A 141 19.07 16.47 17.10
CA HIS A 141 18.02 15.82 16.33
C HIS A 141 17.97 16.39 14.91
N GLY A 142 18.08 15.52 13.92
CA GLY A 142 18.03 15.89 12.51
C GLY A 142 17.60 14.74 11.62
N TYR A 143 17.91 14.86 10.33
CA TYR A 143 17.47 13.94 9.31
C TYR A 143 18.59 13.63 8.32
N VAL A 144 18.64 12.40 7.83
CA VAL A 144 19.59 11.95 6.80
C VAL A 144 18.84 11.42 5.60
N TYR A 145 19.42 11.51 4.41
CA TYR A 145 18.78 10.96 3.22
C TYR A 145 18.79 9.44 3.26
N ARG A 146 17.64 8.83 2.96
CA ARG A 146 17.51 7.36 2.80
C ARG A 146 18.50 6.82 1.78
N GLU A 147 18.65 7.51 0.66
CA GLU A 147 19.61 7.14 -0.40
C GLU A 147 21.06 7.14 0.09
N GLU A 148 21.41 8.04 1.02
CA GLU A 148 22.73 8.05 1.63
C GLU A 148 22.88 6.84 2.56
N LEU A 149 21.85 6.49 3.35
CA LEU A 149 21.89 5.33 4.26
C LEU A 149 21.95 3.99 3.55
N GLU A 150 21.21 3.82 2.45
CA GLU A 150 21.01 2.51 1.84
C GLU A 150 22.23 1.92 1.14
N ASP A 151 23.36 2.66 1.04
CA ASP A 151 24.66 2.22 0.49
C ASP A 151 24.48 1.15 -0.61
N LYS A 152 23.73 1.49 -1.66
CA LYS A 152 23.43 0.61 -2.80
C LYS A 152 24.36 0.93 -3.96
N PRO A 153 25.62 0.49 -3.94
CA PRO A 153 26.44 0.51 -5.13
C PRO A 153 25.86 -0.50 -6.14
N ASN A 154 25.60 -0.02 -7.36
CA ASN A 154 25.13 -0.86 -8.45
C ASN A 154 26.33 -1.38 -9.25
N PHE A 155 26.94 -2.47 -8.79
CA PHE A 155 28.09 -3.07 -9.48
C PHE A 155 27.65 -3.77 -10.76
N LYS A 156 28.33 -3.48 -11.88
CA LYS A 156 28.06 -4.13 -13.17
C LYS A 156 28.96 -5.33 -13.40
N THR A 157 30.06 -5.45 -12.66
CA THR A 157 30.99 -6.58 -12.74
C THR A 157 31.43 -7.07 -11.35
N PRO A 158 31.79 -8.36 -11.21
CA PRO A 158 32.35 -8.90 -9.97
C PRO A 158 33.64 -8.19 -9.52
N GLU A 159 34.47 -7.76 -10.47
CA GLU A 159 35.72 -7.05 -10.17
C GLU A 159 35.46 -5.69 -9.53
N GLU A 160 34.45 -4.96 -10.00
CA GLU A 160 34.03 -3.66 -9.45
C GLU A 160 33.52 -3.82 -8.00
N ALA A 161 32.81 -4.93 -7.71
CA ALA A 161 32.36 -5.24 -6.35
C ALA A 161 33.53 -5.52 -5.40
N ILE A 162 34.57 -6.23 -5.87
CA ILE A 162 35.77 -6.54 -5.07
C ILE A 162 36.58 -5.26 -4.82
N GLU A 163 36.78 -4.41 -5.83
CA GLU A 163 37.49 -3.14 -5.67
C GLU A 163 36.75 -2.21 -4.70
N TRP A 164 35.43 -2.14 -4.78
CA TRP A 164 34.64 -1.37 -3.82
C TRP A 164 34.76 -1.92 -2.41
N GLN A 165 34.68 -3.24 -2.23
CA GLN A 165 34.84 -3.86 -0.92
C GLN A 165 36.23 -3.57 -0.31
N ASN A 166 37.28 -3.62 -1.13
CA ASN A 166 38.66 -3.38 -0.68
C ASN A 166 38.92 -1.90 -0.35
N ASN A 167 38.23 -0.98 -1.03
CA ASN A 167 38.42 0.47 -0.88
C ASN A 167 37.33 1.13 0.00
N ARG A 168 36.36 0.36 0.51
CA ARG A 168 35.29 0.90 1.34
C ARG A 168 35.88 1.47 2.63
N PRO A 169 35.62 2.75 2.96
CA PRO A 169 36.08 3.31 4.22
C PRO A 169 35.40 2.59 5.39
N VAL A 170 36.18 2.32 6.44
CA VAL A 170 35.72 1.60 7.65
C VAL A 170 34.59 2.37 8.35
N ASN A 171 34.66 3.70 8.29
CA ASN A 171 33.66 4.63 8.79
C ASN A 171 33.25 5.57 7.67
N ARG A 172 31.95 5.82 7.54
CA ARG A 172 31.39 6.80 6.61
C ARG A 172 30.64 7.89 7.39
N SER A 173 31.03 9.13 7.21
CA SER A 173 30.29 10.28 7.74
C SER A 173 29.18 10.67 6.77
N ILE A 174 27.97 10.83 7.29
CA ILE A 174 26.80 11.31 6.56
C ILE A 174 26.39 12.64 7.17
N SER A 175 26.08 13.63 6.32
CA SER A 175 25.60 14.93 6.80
C SER A 175 24.20 14.80 7.41
N VAL A 176 24.00 15.38 8.58
CA VAL A 176 22.69 15.48 9.24
C VAL A 176 22.08 16.81 8.87
N TYR A 177 20.89 16.78 8.29
CA TYR A 177 20.13 17.92 7.83
C TYR A 177 18.99 18.27 8.80
N LYS A 178 18.49 19.50 8.69
CA LYS A 178 17.21 19.90 9.28
C LYS A 178 16.04 19.33 8.45
N SER A 179 14.80 19.50 8.92
CA SER A 179 13.58 19.09 8.18
C SER A 179 13.44 19.73 6.79
N ASP A 180 14.19 20.80 6.50
CA ASP A 180 14.26 21.42 5.18
C ASP A 180 15.09 20.62 4.15
N GLY A 181 15.82 19.59 4.57
CA GLY A 181 16.68 18.75 3.72
C GLY A 181 17.89 19.49 3.13
N ARG A 182 18.20 20.71 3.58
CA ARG A 182 19.30 21.54 3.04
C ARG A 182 20.23 22.11 4.10
N THR A 183 19.70 22.46 5.26
CA THR A 183 20.51 23.03 6.34
C THR A 183 21.24 21.90 7.04
N VAL A 184 22.57 21.83 6.87
CA VAL A 184 23.42 20.88 7.60
C VAL A 184 23.55 21.35 9.04
N ILE A 185 23.28 20.45 9.99
CA ILE A 185 23.31 20.71 11.43
C ILE A 185 24.26 19.79 12.19
N GLY A 186 24.88 18.81 11.53
CA GLY A 186 25.87 17.92 12.14
C GLY A 186 26.28 16.77 11.24
N GLU A 187 26.96 15.79 11.81
CA GLU A 187 27.37 14.56 11.13
C GLU A 187 26.89 13.32 11.87
N PHE A 188 26.62 12.26 11.11
CA PHE A 188 26.24 10.94 11.57
C PHE A 188 27.22 9.92 11.00
N VAL A 189 27.97 9.24 11.86
CA VAL A 189 28.98 8.28 11.44
C VAL A 189 28.41 6.87 11.47
N ILE A 190 28.50 6.18 10.34
CA ILE A 190 28.24 4.74 10.26
C ILE A 190 29.60 4.04 10.20
N GLY A 191 29.92 3.30 11.25
CA GLY A 191 31.08 2.40 11.29
C GLY A 191 30.68 0.95 11.10
N ASN A 192 31.62 0.12 10.64
CA ASN A 192 31.50 -1.34 10.81
C ASN A 192 31.49 -1.64 12.31
N GLY A 193 30.31 -1.90 12.87
CA GLY A 193 30.14 -2.13 14.31
C GLY A 193 30.98 -3.29 14.81
N THR A 194 32.12 -3.00 15.43
CA THR A 194 32.61 -3.83 16.52
C THR A 194 31.74 -3.48 17.71
N ALA A 195 30.76 -4.33 18.02
CA ALA A 195 30.07 -4.26 19.29
C ALA A 195 31.13 -4.49 20.39
N GLU A 196 31.67 -3.41 20.93
CA GLU A 196 32.38 -3.47 22.21
C GLU A 196 31.31 -3.76 23.26
N ILE A 197 31.23 -5.03 23.64
CA ILE A 197 30.45 -5.50 24.77
C ILE A 197 31.12 -4.89 26.01
N ASN A 198 30.70 -3.70 26.40
CA ASN A 198 31.06 -3.12 27.69
C ASN A 198 30.31 -3.89 28.77
N ASP A 199 30.91 -5.00 29.21
CA ASP A 199 30.54 -5.72 30.41
C ASP A 199 30.84 -4.79 31.61
N LYS A 200 29.80 -4.24 32.22
CA LYS A 200 29.88 -3.44 33.44
C LYS A 200 28.81 -3.85 34.44
#